data_AF-A0A3D5UYJ3-F1
#
_entry.id   AF-A0A3D5UYJ3-F1
#
_cell.length_a   1.000
_cell.length_b   1.000
_cell.length_c   1.000
_cell.angle_alpha   90.00
_cell.angle_beta   90.00
_cell.angle_gamma   90.00
#
_symmetry.space_group_name_H-M   'P 1'
#
loop_
_entity.id
_entity.type
_entity.pdbx_description
1 polymer ?
#
loop_
_entity_poly.entity_id
_entity_poly.type
_entity_poly.pdbx_seq_one_letter_code
_entity_poly.pdbx_strand_id
1 'polypeptide(L)'
;LYSQGIDPGLDFSQINEVARTAEYCTQLPIHPRHPYVGDLVFTAFSGSHQDAIKKGLAAYKEGDIWQVPYLPLDPKDLGRTYESII
;
A
#
# COMPACT_ATOMS: atom_id res chain seq x y z
N LEU A 1 -11.88 6.04 -3.52
CA LEU A 1 -12.58 6.70 -2.40
C LEU A 1 -11.55 7.07 -1.33
N TYR A 2 -11.05 6.10 -0.57
CA TYR A 2 -10.11 6.33 0.54
C TYR A 2 -8.87 7.19 0.18
N SER A 3 -8.13 6.80 -0.86
CA SER A 3 -6.94 7.54 -1.33
C SER A 3 -7.21 8.95 -1.88
N GLN A 4 -8.48 9.36 -1.94
CA GLN A 4 -8.92 10.69 -2.36
C GLN A 4 -9.69 11.40 -1.22
N GLY A 5 -9.55 10.93 0.03
CA GLY A 5 -10.16 11.54 1.21
C GLY A 5 -11.66 11.25 1.39
N ILE A 6 -12.22 10.26 0.69
CA ILE A 6 -13.63 9.87 0.80
C ILE A 6 -13.72 8.54 1.54
N ASP A 7 -14.47 8.51 2.65
CA ASP A 7 -14.75 7.28 3.41
C ASP A 7 -15.52 6.27 2.54
N PRO A 8 -14.99 5.05 2.32
CA PRO A 8 -15.68 4.02 1.55
C PRO A 8 -16.84 3.34 2.30
N GLY A 9 -16.99 3.53 3.61
CA GLY A 9 -17.97 2.79 4.43
C GLY A 9 -17.65 1.31 4.60
N LEU A 10 -16.41 0.92 4.32
CA LEU A 10 -15.88 -0.44 4.43
C LEU A 10 -14.51 -0.40 5.12
N ASP A 11 -14.23 -1.41 5.93
CA ASP A 11 -12.94 -1.55 6.60
C ASP A 11 -11.97 -2.36 5.73
N PHE A 12 -10.87 -1.71 5.33
CA PHE A 12 -9.76 -2.33 4.60
C PHE A 12 -8.44 -2.27 5.36
N SER A 13 -8.48 -1.97 6.68
CA SER A 13 -7.29 -1.89 7.53
C SER A 13 -6.48 -3.18 7.57
N GLN A 14 -7.10 -4.32 7.26
CA GLN A 14 -6.48 -5.64 7.18
C GLN A 14 -6.69 -6.27 5.79
N ILE A 15 -6.31 -5.57 4.72
CA ILE A 15 -6.62 -5.97 3.34
C ILE A 15 -6.08 -7.36 2.96
N ASN A 16 -4.99 -7.81 3.60
CA ASN A 16 -4.42 -9.14 3.39
C ASN A 16 -5.36 -10.27 3.84
N GLU A 17 -6.22 -10.04 4.85
CA GLU A 17 -7.22 -11.02 5.29
C GLU A 17 -8.36 -11.15 4.26
N VAL A 18 -8.80 -10.00 3.73
CA VAL A 18 -9.78 -9.95 2.63
C VAL A 18 -9.24 -10.68 1.40
N ALA A 19 -7.97 -10.43 1.07
CA ALA A 19 -7.26 -11.07 -0.04
C ALA A 19 -7.26 -12.61 0.08
N ARG A 20 -6.80 -13.12 1.24
CA ARG A 20 -6.75 -14.56 1.52
C ARG A 20 -8.13 -15.20 1.47
N THR A 21 -9.15 -14.50 1.98
CA THR A 21 -10.54 -14.97 1.93
C THR A 21 -11.03 -15.06 0.48
N ALA A 22 -10.75 -14.05 -0.35
CA ALA A 22 -11.11 -14.05 -1.76
C ALA A 22 -10.42 -15.17 -2.54
N GLU A 23 -9.12 -15.38 -2.35
CA GLU A 23 -8.37 -16.50 -2.97
C GLU A 23 -8.92 -17.85 -2.51
N TYR A 24 -9.19 -18.01 -1.21
CA TYR A 24 -9.79 -19.23 -0.66
C TYR A 24 -11.18 -19.52 -1.26
N CYS A 25 -12.04 -18.52 -1.37
CA CYS A 25 -13.40 -18.73 -1.90
C CYS A 25 -13.40 -18.98 -3.42
N THR A 26 -12.53 -18.31 -4.16
CA THR A 26 -12.54 -18.33 -5.63
C THR A 26 -11.60 -19.36 -6.25
N GLN A 27 -10.63 -19.85 -5.47
CA GLN A 27 -9.55 -20.72 -5.96
C GLN A 27 -8.73 -20.08 -7.09
N LEU A 28 -8.72 -18.74 -7.15
CA LEU A 28 -7.97 -17.97 -8.13
C LEU A 28 -6.98 -17.05 -7.40
N PRO A 29 -5.72 -16.95 -7.87
CA PRO A 29 -4.73 -16.10 -7.23
C PRO A 29 -4.99 -14.62 -7.53
N ILE A 30 -4.65 -13.76 -6.58
CA ILE A 30 -4.56 -12.32 -6.80
C ILE A 30 -3.29 -12.02 -7.58
N HIS A 31 -3.44 -11.28 -8.67
CA HIS A 31 -2.29 -10.92 -9.49
C HIS A 31 -1.29 -10.05 -8.69
N PRO A 32 0.05 -10.24 -8.83
CA PRO A 32 1.04 -9.48 -8.07
C PRO A 32 0.98 -7.94 -8.25
N ARG A 33 0.33 -7.48 -9.32
CA ARG A 33 0.08 -6.04 -9.62
C ARG A 33 -1.37 -5.60 -9.41
N HIS A 34 -2.21 -6.43 -8.79
CA HIS A 34 -3.58 -6.06 -8.48
C HIS A 34 -3.55 -4.86 -7.52
N PRO A 35 -4.22 -3.73 -7.83
CA PRO A 35 -4.13 -2.51 -7.03
C PRO A 35 -4.37 -2.76 -5.53
N TYR A 36 -3.57 -2.13 -4.67
CA TYR A 36 -3.61 -2.20 -3.20
C TYR A 36 -3.19 -3.54 -2.56
N VAL A 37 -3.57 -4.67 -3.16
CA VAL A 37 -3.42 -6.00 -2.55
C VAL A 37 -2.29 -6.84 -3.15
N GLY A 38 -1.92 -6.61 -4.42
CA GLY A 38 -0.87 -7.39 -5.08
C GLY A 38 0.49 -7.26 -4.38
N ASP A 39 1.30 -8.31 -4.45
CA ASP A 39 2.58 -8.38 -3.74
C ASP A 39 3.58 -7.27 -4.10
N LEU A 40 3.49 -6.71 -5.31
CA LEU A 40 4.48 -5.75 -5.81
C LEU A 40 4.04 -4.29 -5.70
N VAL A 41 2.84 -4.01 -5.17
CA VAL A 41 2.25 -2.66 -5.23
C VAL A 41 2.84 -1.66 -4.25
N PHE A 42 3.52 -2.14 -3.21
CA PHE A 42 4.23 -1.31 -2.22
C PHE A 42 5.75 -1.55 -2.25
N THR A 43 6.28 -2.00 -3.39
CA THR A 43 7.68 -2.34 -3.58
C THR A 43 8.34 -1.35 -4.55
N ALA A 44 9.50 -0.79 -4.16
CA ALA A 44 10.30 0.04 -5.06
C ALA A 44 11.58 -0.68 -5.49
N PHE A 45 11.70 -0.95 -6.79
CA PHE A 45 12.87 -1.58 -7.40
C PHE A 45 13.93 -0.57 -7.87
N SER A 46 13.53 0.69 -8.08
CA SER A 46 14.43 1.76 -8.51
C SER A 46 15.09 2.44 -7.32
N GLY A 47 16.42 2.53 -7.31
CA GLY A 47 17.16 3.26 -6.29
C GLY A 47 16.76 4.74 -6.19
N SER A 48 16.42 5.38 -7.31
CA SER A 48 15.93 6.77 -7.28
C SER A 48 14.55 6.90 -6.63
N HIS A 49 13.68 5.89 -6.81
CA HIS A 49 12.39 5.87 -6.12
C HIS A 49 12.57 5.59 -4.63
N GLN A 50 13.46 4.67 -4.26
CA GLN A 50 13.78 4.38 -2.86
C GLN A 50 14.32 5.63 -2.13
N ASP A 51 15.23 6.38 -2.74
CA ASP A 51 15.74 7.65 -2.17
C ASP A 51 14.63 8.69 -1.98
N ALA A 52 13.76 8.87 -2.97
CA ALA A 52 12.63 9.79 -2.87
C ALA A 52 11.61 9.37 -1.80
N ILE A 53 11.28 8.07 -1.72
CA ILE A 53 10.40 7.51 -0.68
C ILE A 53 11.02 7.74 0.70
N LYS A 54 12.31 7.44 0.87
CA LYS A 54 13.04 7.67 2.12
C LYS A 54 12.98 9.12 2.57
N LYS A 55 13.16 10.07 1.65
CA LYS A 55 13.04 11.51 1.95
C LYS A 55 11.62 11.91 2.35
N GLY A 56 10.60 11.39 1.65
CA GLY A 56 9.20 11.61 1.99
C GLY A 56 8.85 11.08 3.37
N LEU A 57 9.23 9.83 3.67
CA LEU A 57 9.01 9.20 4.98
C LEU A 57 9.75 9.92 6.12
N ALA A 58 10.96 10.43 5.89
CA ALA A 58 11.71 11.19 6.89
C ALA A 58 11.09 12.56 7.19
N ALA A 59 10.36 13.14 6.23
CA ALA A 59 9.65 14.41 6.40
C ALA A 59 8.24 14.24 7.00
N TYR A 60 7.65 13.05 6.88
CA TYR A 60 6.30 12.73 7.36
C TYR A 60 6.23 12.66 8.89
N LYS A 61 5.15 13.18 9.46
CA LYS A 61 4.77 13.00 10.87
C LYS A 61 3.37 12.41 10.94
N GLU A 62 3.14 11.58 11.94
CA GLU A 62 1.83 10.96 12.15
C GLU A 62 0.73 12.03 12.30
N GLY A 63 -0.34 11.89 11.52
CA GLY A 63 -1.43 12.85 11.44
C GLY A 63 -1.29 13.92 10.35
N ASP A 64 -0.12 14.03 9.70
CA ASP A 64 0.04 14.90 8.53
C ASP A 64 -0.65 14.30 7.29
N ILE A 65 -0.89 15.15 6.28
CA ILE A 65 -1.34 14.69 4.96
C ILE A 65 -0.23 13.82 4.35
N TRP A 66 -0.61 12.64 3.85
CA TRP A 66 0.32 11.74 3.17
C TRP A 66 0.92 12.40 1.92
N GLN A 67 2.26 12.54 1.89
CA GLN A 67 3.02 13.23 0.84
C GLN A 67 4.31 12.47 0.49
N VAL A 68 4.27 11.14 0.49
CA VAL A 68 5.43 10.31 0.15
C VAL A 68 5.47 10.02 -1.35
N PRO A 69 6.53 10.39 -2.09
CA PRO A 69 6.63 10.13 -3.53
C PRO A 69 6.43 8.65 -3.87
N TYR A 70 5.77 8.38 -4.99
CA TYR A 70 5.50 7.03 -5.53
C TYR A 70 4.57 6.13 -4.69
N LEU A 71 4.23 6.50 -3.46
CA LEU A 71 3.26 5.78 -2.63
C LEU A 71 1.96 6.60 -2.57
N PRO A 72 0.85 6.14 -3.20
CA PRO A 72 -0.39 6.91 -3.25
C PRO A 72 -1.13 6.99 -1.89
N LEU A 73 -0.77 6.15 -0.93
CA LEU A 73 -1.27 6.11 0.46
C LEU A 73 -0.22 5.43 1.35
N ASP A 74 -0.37 5.55 2.68
CA ASP A 74 0.47 4.82 3.63
C ASP A 74 0.12 3.32 3.59
N PRO A 75 1.05 2.41 3.24
CA PRO A 75 0.76 0.97 3.24
C PRO A 75 0.22 0.47 4.59
N LYS A 76 0.56 1.13 5.70
CA LYS A 76 0.08 0.79 7.04
C LYS A 76 -1.42 0.97 7.21
N ASP A 77 -2.03 1.89 6.46
CA ASP A 77 -3.49 2.10 6.45
C ASP A 77 -4.26 0.85 5.99
N LEU A 78 -3.56 -0.07 5.30
CA LEU A 78 -4.10 -1.34 4.81
C LEU A 78 -3.50 -2.56 5.53
N GLY A 79 -2.74 -2.35 6.60
CA GLY A 79 -2.06 -3.44 7.32
C GLY A 79 -0.90 -4.04 6.51
N ARG A 80 -0.31 -3.25 5.61
CA ARG A 80 0.83 -3.63 4.76
C ARG A 80 2.05 -2.76 5.07
N THR A 81 3.19 -3.15 4.50
CA THR A 81 4.46 -2.45 4.67
C THR A 81 5.06 -2.11 3.33
N TYR A 82 5.77 -0.99 3.28
CA TYR A 82 6.65 -0.66 2.16
C TYR A 82 7.90 -1.56 2.19
N GLU A 83 8.30 -2.10 1.04
CA GLU A 83 9.50 -2.90 0.89
C GLU A 83 10.54 -2.23 -0.04
N SER A 84 11.76 -2.07 0.47
CA SER A 84 12.96 -1.77 -0.32
C SER A 84 13.70 -3.07 -0.59
N ILE A 85 14.16 -3.28 -1.84
CA ILE A 85 14.91 -4.48 -2.24
C ILE A 85 16.43 -4.29 -2.08
N ILE A 86 16.89 -3.07 -1.82
CA ILE A 86 18.29 -2.70 -1.61
C ILE A 86 18.48 -2.21 -0.18
#